data_AF-A0A385SWU0-F1
#
_entry.id   AF-A0A385SWU0-F1
#
_cell.length_a   1.000
_cell.length_b   1.000
_cell.length_c   1.000
_cell.angle_alpha   90.00
_cell.angle_beta   90.00
_cell.angle_gamma   90.00
#
_symmetry.space_group_name_H-M   'P 1'
#
loop_
_entity.id
_entity.type
_entity.pdbx_description
1 polymer ?
#
loop_
_entity_poly.entity_id
_entity_poly.type
_entity_poly.pdbx_seq_one_letter_code
_entity_poly.pdbx_strand_id
1 'polypeptide(L)'
;MFNGPDFPKSLDEEVFSLWLENGRLSRIRYNYLLVIWDQYDSQFRPIYAEHRDEIGEYEPYRSSTGRESLVAAYDLYSESRVF
;
A
#
# COMPACT_ATOMS: atom_id res chain seq x y z
N MET A 1 6.16 -10.97 4.52
CA MET A 1 4.78 -10.91 3.98
C MET A 1 4.61 -10.53 2.48
N PHE A 2 5.61 -10.48 1.60
CA PHE A 2 5.42 -10.21 0.14
C PHE A 2 6.35 -11.05 -0.76
N ASN A 3 6.45 -12.35 -0.50
CA ASN A 3 7.28 -13.26 -1.31
C ASN A 3 6.38 -14.13 -2.18
N GLY A 4 6.06 -13.66 -3.39
CA GLY A 4 5.25 -14.42 -4.33
C GLY A 4 5.33 -13.87 -5.75
N PRO A 5 5.05 -14.69 -6.78
CA PRO A 5 5.11 -14.30 -8.19
C PRO A 5 4.09 -13.22 -8.59
N ASP A 6 3.16 -12.88 -7.70
CA ASP A 6 2.16 -11.83 -7.90
C ASP A 6 2.71 -10.42 -7.59
N PHE A 7 3.90 -10.32 -6.99
CA PHE A 7 4.55 -9.06 -6.63
C PHE A 7 5.82 -8.82 -7.45
N PRO A 8 6.04 -7.59 -7.95
CA PRO A 8 7.24 -7.28 -8.73
C PRO A 8 8.52 -7.36 -7.91
N LYS A 9 8.43 -7.20 -6.59
CA LYS A 9 9.56 -7.28 -5.66
C LYS A 9 9.08 -7.74 -4.28
N SER A 10 9.99 -8.29 -3.50
CA SER A 10 9.74 -8.59 -2.09
C SER A 10 9.76 -7.31 -1.27
N LEU A 11 8.66 -7.02 -0.57
CA LEU A 11 8.63 -5.99 0.46
C LEU A 11 9.08 -6.60 1.79
N ASP A 12 10.05 -5.94 2.41
CA ASP A 12 10.58 -6.36 3.71
C ASP A 12 9.55 -6.15 4.81
N GLU A 13 9.46 -7.10 5.74
CA GLU A 13 8.43 -7.09 6.76
C GLU A 13 8.65 -5.99 7.79
N GLU A 14 9.91 -5.67 8.09
CA GLU A 14 10.28 -4.55 8.95
C GLU A 14 9.83 -3.22 8.34
N VAL A 15 9.98 -3.06 7.02
CA VAL A 15 9.53 -1.86 6.30
C VAL A 15 8.02 -1.74 6.33
N PHE A 16 7.30 -2.84 6.10
CA PHE A 16 5.84 -2.85 6.16
C PHE A 16 5.32 -2.54 7.57
N SER A 17 5.92 -3.14 8.60
CA SER A 17 5.57 -2.88 10.00
C SER A 17 5.78 -1.41 10.37
N LEU A 18 6.90 -0.82 9.92
CA LEU A 18 7.20 0.59 10.10
C LEU A 18 6.13 1.47 9.43
N TRP A 19 5.62 1.11 8.25
CA TRP A 19 4.55 1.88 7.60
C TRP A 19 3.24 1.80 8.37
N LEU A 20 2.84 0.62 8.85
CA LEU A 20 1.66 0.49 9.71
C LEU A 20 1.77 1.35 10.97
N GLU A 21 2.93 1.31 11.63
CA GLU A 21 3.18 2.10 12.83
C GLU A 21 3.14 3.60 12.53
N ASN A 22 3.78 4.06 11.46
CA ASN A 22 3.74 5.48 11.06
C ASN A 22 2.32 5.96 10.73
N GLY A 23 1.52 5.12 10.04
CA GLY A 23 0.12 5.43 9.76
C GLY A 23 -0.69 5.61 11.04
N ARG A 24 -0.50 4.74 12.03
CA ARG A 24 -1.18 4.80 13.33
C ARG A 24 -0.70 5.94 14.23
N LEU A 25 0.58 6.28 14.17
CA LEU A 25 1.20 7.36 14.96
C LEU A 25 0.99 8.75 14.34
N SER A 26 0.49 8.82 13.10
CA SER A 26 0.19 10.09 12.44
C SER A 26 -0.83 10.89 13.24
N ARG A 27 -0.69 12.23 13.22
CA ARG A 27 -1.69 13.14 13.82
C ARG A 27 -3.02 13.10 13.08
N ILE A 28 -3.00 12.64 11.83
CA ILE A 28 -4.18 12.44 10.98
C ILE A 28 -4.63 10.99 11.14
N ARG A 29 -5.95 10.77 11.29
CA ARG A 29 -6.52 9.43 11.53
C ARG A 29 -6.71 8.70 10.21
N TYR A 30 -5.58 8.27 9.64
CA TYR A 30 -5.59 7.37 8.50
C TYR A 30 -6.18 6.02 8.91
N ASN A 31 -7.08 5.51 8.08
CA ASN A 31 -7.71 4.20 8.29
C ASN A 31 -7.10 3.13 7.40
N TYR A 32 -6.48 3.53 6.29
CA TYR A 32 -5.97 2.61 5.28
C TYR A 32 -4.51 2.91 4.93
N LEU A 33 -3.74 1.84 4.74
CA LEU A 33 -2.41 1.84 4.16
C LEU A 33 -2.48 1.24 2.76
N LEU A 34 -2.19 2.04 1.77
CA LEU A 34 -2.08 1.68 0.36
C LEU A 34 -0.62 1.39 0.04
N VAL A 35 -0.35 0.21 -0.52
CA VAL A 35 0.97 -0.17 -1.02
C VAL A 35 0.98 0.07 -2.52
N ILE A 36 1.67 1.14 -2.93
CA ILE A 36 1.78 1.53 -4.33
C ILE A 36 3.12 1.07 -4.89
N TRP A 37 3.12 0.47 -6.06
CA TRP A 37 4.33 0.19 -6.83
C TRP A 37 4.63 1.34 -7.77
N ASP A 38 5.78 1.97 -7.57
CA ASP A 38 6.35 2.94 -8.50
C ASP A 38 7.19 2.17 -9.54
N GLN A 39 6.74 2.17 -10.79
CA GLN A 39 7.41 1.44 -11.86
C GLN A 39 8.75 2.08 -12.26
N TYR A 40 8.90 3.39 -12.08
CA TYR A 40 10.09 4.12 -12.53
C TYR A 40 11.27 3.85 -11.60
N ASP A 41 11.03 3.96 -10.30
CA ASP A 41 12.03 3.74 -9.27
C ASP A 41 12.07 2.27 -8.80
N SER A 42 11.11 1.45 -9.25
CA SER A 42 11.02 0.02 -8.91
C SER A 42 11.02 -0.22 -7.40
N GLN A 43 10.22 0.58 -6.71
CA GLN A 43 10.06 0.55 -5.25
C GLN A 43 8.60 0.62 -4.84
N PHE A 44 8.32 0.06 -3.66
CA PHE A 44 7.03 0.22 -3.02
C PHE A 44 6.99 1.53 -2.23
N ARG A 45 5.83 2.19 -2.24
CA ARG A 45 5.55 3.41 -1.49
C ARG A 45 4.31 3.25 -0.63
N PRO A 46 4.35 3.69 0.64
CA PRO A 46 3.17 3.75 1.49
C PRO A 46 2.40 5.03 1.18
N ILE A 47 1.13 4.89 0.84
CA ILE A 47 0.17 5.99 0.82
C ILE A 47 -0.84 5.76 1.94
N TYR A 48 -1.12 6.79 2.72
CA TYR A 48 -2.06 6.71 3.82
C TYR A 48 -3.35 7.40 3.42
N ALA A 49 -4.46 6.67 3.55
CA ALA A 49 -5.80 7.16 3.21
C ALA A 49 -6.69 7.16 4.45
N GLU A 50 -7.51 8.21 4.59
CA GLU A 50 -8.51 8.32 5.64
C GLU A 50 -9.78 7.57 5.25
N HIS A 51 -10.12 7.55 3.96
CA HIS A 51 -11.34 6.98 3.43
C HIS A 51 -11.08 5.91 2.38
N ARG A 52 -12.01 4.94 2.30
CA ARG A 52 -11.95 3.88 1.29
C ARG A 52 -12.09 4.42 -0.14
N ASP A 53 -12.69 5.59 -0.31
CA ASP A 53 -12.88 6.23 -1.61
C ASP A 53 -11.54 6.61 -2.26
N GLU A 54 -10.57 7.07 -1.46
CA GLU A 54 -9.20 7.40 -1.90
C GLU A 54 -8.46 6.17 -2.45
N ILE A 55 -8.82 4.97 -2.01
CA ILE A 55 -8.28 3.72 -2.56
C ILE A 55 -8.69 3.55 -4.03
N GLY A 56 -9.90 3.99 -4.38
CA GLY A 56 -10.45 3.90 -5.73
C GLY A 56 -9.81 4.86 -6.73
N GLU A 57 -9.04 5.85 -6.28
CA GLU A 57 -8.30 6.78 -7.14
C GLU A 57 -7.07 6.11 -7.77
N TYR A 58 -6.60 4.98 -7.22
CA TYR A 58 -5.44 4.25 -7.72
C TYR A 58 -5.87 3.04 -8.54
N GLU A 59 -5.33 2.94 -9.76
CA GLU A 59 -5.54 1.76 -10.59
C GLU A 59 -4.79 0.54 -10.02
N PRO A 60 -5.40 -0.66 -10.05
CA PRO A 60 -4.76 -1.88 -9.56
C PRO A 60 -3.65 -2.35 -10.50
N TYR A 61 -2.53 -2.81 -9.96
CA TYR A 61 -1.32 -3.20 -10.70
C TYR A 61 -1.56 -4.14 -11.89
N ARG A 62 -2.56 -5.02 -11.83
CA ARG A 62 -2.90 -5.92 -12.95
C ARG A 62 -3.57 -5.24 -14.15
N SER A 63 -4.14 -4.05 -13.95
CA SER A 63 -4.83 -3.27 -14.99
C SER A 63 -4.14 -1.94 -15.29
N SER A 64 -3.24 -1.47 -14.41
CA SER A 64 -2.55 -0.20 -14.57
C SER A 64 -1.57 -0.18 -15.74
N THR A 65 -1.75 0.78 -16.63
CA THR A 65 -0.71 1.21 -17.60
C THR A 65 0.05 2.47 -17.12
N GLY A 66 -0.28 2.94 -15.91
CA GLY A 66 0.29 4.13 -15.29
C GLY A 66 1.65 3.91 -14.63
N ARG A 67 2.29 5.01 -14.23
CA ARG A 67 3.59 5.02 -13.54
C ARG A 67 3.52 4.44 -12.13
N GLU A 68 2.37 4.61 -11.49
CA GLU A 68 2.07 4.17 -10.14
C GLU A 68 0.91 3.17 -10.20
N SER A 69 0.94 2.18 -9.33
CA SER A 69 -0.03 1.08 -9.36
C SER A 69 -0.34 0.59 -7.97
N LEU A 70 -1.61 0.44 -7.64
CA LEU A 70 -2.03 -0.15 -6.38
C LEU A 70 -1.76 -1.64 -6.37
N VAL A 71 -0.88 -2.07 -5.47
CA VAL A 71 -0.52 -3.48 -5.30
C VAL A 71 -1.39 -4.14 -4.24
N ALA A 72 -1.61 -3.45 -3.13
CA ALA A 72 -2.44 -3.94 -2.04
C ALA A 72 -2.95 -2.77 -1.19
N ALA A 73 -4.09 -2.96 -0.54
CA ALA A 73 -4.59 -2.03 0.47
C ALA A 73 -4.87 -2.76 1.78
N TYR A 74 -4.46 -2.17 2.90
CA TYR A 74 -4.61 -2.72 4.24
C TYR A 74 -5.37 -1.76 5.12
N ASP A 75 -6.20 -2.31 6.02
CA ASP A 75 -6.77 -1.56 7.12
C ASP A 75 -5.73 -1.42 8.24
N LEU A 76 -5.46 -0.18 8.67
CA LEU A 76 -4.45 0.11 9.68
C LEU A 76 -4.81 -0.44 11.06
N TYR A 77 -6.09 -0.59 11.39
CA TYR A 77 -6.55 -0.99 12.72
C TYR A 77 -6.79 -2.50 12.83
N SER A 78 -7.29 -3.11 11.77
CA SER A 78 -7.59 -4.54 11.68
C SER A 78 -6.46 -5.34 11.04
N GLU A 79 -5.43 -4.68 10.49
CA GLU A 79 -4.28 -5.29 9.77
C GLU A 79 -4.70 -6.22 8.62
N SER A 80 -5.94 -6.06 8.18
CA SER A 80 -6.60 -6.95 7.24
C SER A 80 -6.48 -6.35 5.85
N ARG A 81 -6.21 -7.21 4.87
CA ARG A 81 -6.15 -6.81 3.46
C ARG A 81 -7.56 -6.50 2.95
N VAL A 82 -7.77 -5.28 2.47
CA VAL A 82 -9.05 -4.77 1.96
C VAL A 82 -9.14 -4.92 0.43
N PHE A 83 -7.98 -5.01 -0.24
CA PHE A 83 -7.85 -5.14 -1.70
C PHE A 83 -6.57 -5.91 -2.06
#